data_AF-A0A0D2H2I0-F1
#
_entry.id   AF-A0A0D2H2I0-F1
#
_cell.length_a   1.000
_cell.length_b   1.000
_cell.length_c   1.000
_cell.angle_alpha   90.00
_cell.angle_beta   90.00
_cell.angle_gamma   90.00
#
_symmetry.space_group_name_H-M   'P 1'
#
loop_
_entity.id
_entity.type
_entity.pdbx_description
1 polymer ?
#
loop_
_entity_poly.entity_id
_entity_poly.type
_entity_poly.pdbx_seq_one_letter_code
_entity_poly.pdbx_strand_id
1 'polypeptide(L)'
;MPPRLSLFTARSVPFRTKPTVPQKRFAPAPSLQHRAASDDATSKNQSPKTTPLHPQAKGPTMDQLPHVTEEAVAVDKAMGNTPPDVEQGTPVQEILKRDKDAQDKAPRIMKQELQSESNSSNNKSPSGTRSFSTAARRNTAEMEMVSSLGGSGDHLVQFQDTRVVGLEYPDAGFGHKFGLPDLKPLGKAVNFKRRYDPVVEQVTRSLMRDGKLSRAQKNMQFILDALRTSSAPPTNKDLISPLPLQSLPLSPVAYLTAIIDSVAPLVKIRQQRGLLGGGASMPIPVPLRLRQRRRTAIQWILTAAEGRREDKLAERVAKELLGVAEGRSSAWEKRARIHKLAISARANVKIAASGRRTRTKAIRGK
;
A
#
# COMPACT_ATOMS: atom_id res chain seq x y z
N MET A 1 42.83 -18.03 -71.10
CA MET A 1 43.41 -18.12 -69.74
C MET A 1 42.91 -16.93 -68.91
N PRO A 2 42.20 -17.13 -67.80
CA PRO A 2 42.11 -16.15 -66.73
C PRO A 2 43.18 -16.44 -65.65
N PRO A 3 43.78 -15.41 -65.01
CA PRO A 3 44.84 -15.62 -64.02
C PRO A 3 44.30 -16.18 -62.69
N ARG A 4 45.02 -17.17 -62.14
CA ARG A 4 44.76 -17.81 -60.85
C ARG A 4 45.26 -16.93 -59.70
N LEU A 5 44.39 -16.61 -58.74
CA LEU A 5 44.79 -16.02 -57.46
C LEU A 5 45.34 -17.11 -56.53
N SER A 6 46.59 -16.91 -56.11
CA SER A 6 47.35 -17.73 -55.18
C SER A 6 46.75 -17.69 -53.77
N LEU A 7 46.29 -18.85 -53.31
CA LEU A 7 46.12 -19.17 -51.90
C LEU A 7 47.51 -19.35 -51.26
N PHE A 8 47.60 -19.22 -49.93
CA PHE A 8 48.80 -19.38 -49.09
C PHE A 8 49.64 -18.11 -48.85
N THR A 9 49.21 -17.30 -47.88
CA THR A 9 50.16 -16.89 -46.84
C THR A 9 49.42 -16.87 -45.49
N ALA A 10 49.83 -17.76 -44.60
CA ALA A 10 49.27 -17.90 -43.27
C ALA A 10 49.94 -16.87 -42.36
N ARG A 11 49.18 -15.86 -41.91
CA ARG A 11 49.61 -14.99 -40.81
C ARG A 11 48.92 -15.46 -39.54
N SER A 12 49.67 -16.10 -38.65
CA SER A 12 49.22 -16.50 -37.33
C SER A 12 48.99 -15.24 -36.46
N VAL A 13 47.76 -15.04 -36.01
CA VAL A 13 47.42 -14.01 -35.02
C VAL A 13 47.34 -14.69 -33.65
N PRO A 14 48.14 -14.29 -32.66
CA PRO A 14 48.11 -14.92 -31.34
C PRO A 14 46.82 -14.54 -30.60
N PHE A 15 45.93 -15.53 -30.41
CA PHE A 15 44.77 -15.41 -29.52
C PHE A 15 45.24 -15.35 -28.06
N ARG A 16 45.17 -14.17 -27.45
CA ARG A 16 45.39 -13.94 -26.01
C ARG A 16 44.25 -14.55 -25.20
N THR A 17 44.52 -15.62 -24.45
CA THR A 17 43.61 -16.16 -23.45
C THR A 17 43.56 -15.23 -22.23
N LYS A 18 42.37 -14.87 -21.78
CA LYS A 18 42.18 -14.09 -20.53
C LYS A 18 42.47 -15.01 -19.33
N PRO A 19 43.14 -14.50 -18.27
CA PRO A 19 43.49 -15.30 -17.12
C PRO A 19 42.26 -15.67 -16.28
N THR A 20 42.40 -16.85 -15.71
CA THR A 20 41.61 -17.55 -14.70
C THR A 20 40.98 -16.63 -13.67
N VAL A 21 39.65 -16.71 -13.53
CA VAL A 21 38.92 -16.14 -12.38
C VAL A 21 39.37 -16.90 -11.12
N PRO A 22 39.80 -16.23 -10.04
CA PRO A 22 40.13 -16.90 -8.79
C PRO A 22 38.85 -17.52 -8.23
N GLN A 23 38.90 -18.83 -7.96
CA GLN A 23 37.88 -19.52 -7.18
C GLN A 23 37.81 -18.89 -5.79
N LYS A 24 36.83 -18.01 -5.55
CA LYS A 24 36.44 -17.66 -4.17
C LYS A 24 35.91 -18.92 -3.50
N ARG A 25 36.74 -19.56 -2.68
CA ARG A 25 36.28 -20.50 -1.65
C ARG A 25 35.36 -19.73 -0.72
N PHE A 26 34.07 -20.06 -0.74
CA PHE A 26 33.15 -19.67 0.32
C PHE A 26 33.56 -20.44 1.57
N ALA A 27 34.20 -19.77 2.52
CA ALA A 27 34.20 -20.22 3.91
C ALA A 27 32.79 -20.01 4.47
N PRO A 28 32.22 -20.96 5.22
CA PRO A 28 30.98 -20.73 5.94
C PRO A 28 31.24 -19.65 6.99
N ALA A 29 30.69 -18.45 6.79
CA ALA A 29 30.69 -17.44 7.83
C ALA A 29 29.82 -17.94 9.00
N PRO A 30 30.28 -17.84 10.25
CA PRO A 30 29.42 -18.10 11.39
C PRO A 30 28.27 -17.09 11.38
N SER A 31 27.10 -17.59 11.72
CA SER A 31 25.85 -16.86 11.94
C SER A 31 26.05 -15.44 12.45
N LEU A 32 25.73 -14.45 11.61
CA LEU A 32 25.41 -13.10 12.04
C LEU A 32 24.17 -13.20 12.93
N GLN A 33 24.41 -13.26 14.23
CA GLN A 33 23.42 -12.95 15.24
C GLN A 33 22.89 -11.56 14.94
N HIS A 34 21.56 -11.46 14.84
CA HIS A 34 20.86 -10.19 14.82
C HIS A 34 21.37 -9.35 15.99
N ARG A 35 22.06 -8.25 15.67
CA ARG A 35 22.26 -7.15 16.61
C ARG A 35 20.87 -6.61 16.96
N ALA A 36 20.38 -7.04 18.12
CA ALA A 36 19.44 -6.24 18.89
C ALA A 36 20.18 -4.93 19.23
N ALA A 37 19.60 -3.80 18.86
CA ALA A 37 19.96 -2.53 19.44
C ALA A 37 19.45 -2.58 20.89
N SER A 38 20.32 -2.99 21.81
CA SER A 38 20.19 -2.70 23.23
C SER A 38 21.33 -1.77 23.57
N ASP A 39 20.98 -0.52 23.88
CA ASP A 39 21.89 0.44 24.50
C ASP A 39 22.43 -0.19 25.78
N ASP A 40 23.73 -0.49 25.80
CA ASP A 40 24.45 -0.87 27.01
C ASP A 40 25.60 0.12 27.18
N ALA A 41 25.35 1.12 28.02
CA ALA A 41 26.26 2.21 28.33
C ALA A 41 27.10 1.83 29.56
N THR A 42 28.20 1.11 29.35
CA THR A 42 29.23 0.96 30.40
C THR A 42 30.65 0.88 29.81
N SER A 43 31.61 1.56 30.48
CA SER A 43 33.06 1.62 30.20
C SER A 43 33.44 2.40 28.91
N LYS A 44 34.06 3.60 28.94
CA LYS A 44 35.25 4.00 29.72
C LYS A 44 35.56 5.50 29.48
N ASN A 45 35.68 6.25 30.58
CA ASN A 45 36.63 7.34 30.86
C ASN A 45 36.95 8.36 29.76
N GLN A 46 36.11 9.40 29.64
CA GLN A 46 36.57 10.77 29.44
C GLN A 46 35.75 11.69 30.37
N SER A 47 36.44 12.36 31.28
CA SER A 47 35.93 13.27 32.31
C SER A 47 35.11 14.43 31.72
N PRO A 48 33.90 14.73 32.23
CA PRO A 48 33.17 15.93 31.83
C PRO A 48 33.74 17.15 32.56
N LYS A 49 34.00 18.23 31.80
CA LYS A 49 34.44 19.53 32.32
C LYS A 49 33.36 20.13 33.23
N THR A 50 33.75 20.43 34.46
CA THR A 50 32.99 21.18 35.46
C THR A 50 32.71 22.62 34.99
N THR A 51 31.44 22.98 34.82
CA THR A 51 30.99 24.38 34.77
C THR A 51 30.75 24.90 36.20
N PRO A 52 31.20 26.10 36.56
CA PRO A 52 31.08 26.64 37.91
C PRO A 52 29.62 26.99 38.24
N LEU A 53 29.11 26.44 39.35
CA LEU A 53 27.80 26.76 39.93
C LEU A 53 27.89 28.07 40.72
N HIS A 54 27.12 29.09 40.30
CA HIS A 54 26.94 30.33 41.04
C HIS A 54 26.04 30.07 42.29
N PRO A 55 26.41 30.50 43.51
CA PRO A 55 25.71 30.14 44.76
C PRO A 55 24.27 30.67 44.95
N GLN A 56 23.65 31.27 43.94
CA GLN A 56 22.32 31.90 44.05
C GLN A 56 21.39 31.65 42.85
N ALA A 57 21.67 30.65 42.00
CA ALA A 57 20.75 30.29 40.92
C ALA A 57 19.54 29.51 41.48
N LYS A 58 18.48 30.23 41.88
CA LYS A 58 17.17 29.65 42.15
C LYS A 58 16.65 28.99 40.87
N GLY A 59 16.54 27.67 40.87
CA GLY A 59 15.99 26.93 39.74
C GLY A 59 14.50 27.22 39.55
N PRO A 60 13.94 27.01 38.34
CA PRO A 60 12.53 27.26 37.99
C PRO A 60 11.52 26.35 38.73
N THR A 61 11.92 25.76 39.85
CA THR A 61 11.14 24.79 40.65
C THR A 61 11.38 24.96 42.15
N MET A 62 12.00 26.07 42.58
CA MET A 62 12.35 26.36 43.98
C MET A 62 11.48 27.47 44.61
N ASP A 63 10.56 28.08 43.87
CA ASP A 63 9.57 28.99 44.44
C ASP A 63 8.50 28.15 45.15
N GLN A 64 8.37 28.36 46.47
CA GLN A 64 7.32 27.74 47.27
C GLN A 64 5.97 28.21 46.71
N LEU A 65 5.11 27.26 46.36
CA LEU A 65 3.75 27.54 45.91
C LEU A 65 3.02 28.38 46.98
N PRO A 66 2.20 29.38 46.57
CA PRO A 66 1.39 30.14 47.51
C PRO A 66 0.49 29.22 48.33
N HIS A 67 0.11 29.65 49.53
CA HIS A 67 -0.83 28.88 50.35
C HIS A 67 -2.16 28.73 49.58
N VAL A 68 -2.79 27.55 49.65
CA VAL A 68 -3.99 27.17 48.85
C VAL A 68 -5.12 28.23 48.91
N THR A 69 -5.19 29.01 49.99
CA THR A 69 -6.13 30.14 50.12
C THR A 69 -5.78 31.34 49.23
N GLU A 70 -4.50 31.66 49.07
CA GLU A 70 -4.04 32.74 48.18
C GLU A 70 -4.10 32.34 46.71
N GLU A 71 -3.84 31.07 46.38
CA GLU A 71 -4.07 30.54 45.03
C GLU A 71 -5.56 30.59 44.67
N ALA A 72 -6.47 30.20 45.58
CA ALA A 72 -7.90 30.28 45.35
C ALA A 72 -8.37 31.73 45.08
N VAL A 73 -7.89 32.70 45.88
CA VAL A 73 -8.22 34.12 45.67
C VAL A 73 -7.62 34.65 44.36
N ALA A 74 -6.40 34.24 43.99
CA ALA A 74 -5.78 34.62 42.73
C ALA A 74 -6.51 34.01 41.52
N VAL A 75 -6.98 32.77 41.63
CA VAL A 75 -7.80 32.09 40.62
C VAL A 75 -9.17 32.75 40.52
N ASP A 76 -9.84 33.07 41.63
CA ASP A 76 -11.16 33.74 41.61
C ASP A 76 -11.06 35.17 41.04
N LYS A 77 -9.95 35.87 41.31
CA LYS A 77 -9.66 37.20 40.76
C LYS A 77 -9.28 37.15 39.28
N ALA A 78 -8.59 36.10 38.84
CA ALA A 78 -8.25 35.88 37.43
C ALA A 78 -9.45 35.36 36.61
N MET A 79 -10.33 34.57 37.24
CA MET A 79 -11.49 33.92 36.62
C MET A 79 -12.77 34.74 36.75
N GLY A 80 -12.72 35.90 37.39
CA GLY A 80 -13.78 36.90 37.40
C GLY A 80 -15.12 36.37 37.90
N ASN A 81 -15.30 36.21 39.21
CA ASN A 81 -16.56 36.12 39.97
C ASN A 81 -17.70 35.17 39.51
N THR A 82 -17.61 34.46 38.38
CA THR A 82 -18.57 33.43 37.95
C THR A 82 -17.91 32.53 36.89
N PRO A 83 -17.45 31.31 37.21
CA PRO A 83 -17.04 30.35 36.19
C PRO A 83 -18.27 29.93 35.36
N PRO A 84 -18.27 30.07 34.03
CA PRO A 84 -19.38 29.62 33.20
C PRO A 84 -19.47 28.10 33.21
N ASP A 85 -20.68 27.58 33.41
CA ASP A 85 -21.02 26.16 33.46
C ASP A 85 -20.55 25.45 32.18
N VAL A 86 -19.47 24.67 32.28
CA VAL A 86 -18.71 24.12 31.13
C VAL A 86 -19.53 23.08 30.34
N GLU A 87 -20.68 22.64 30.86
CA GLU A 87 -21.61 21.73 30.16
C GLU A 87 -22.60 22.45 29.23
N GLN A 88 -22.79 23.76 29.37
CA GLN A 88 -23.72 24.55 28.55
C GLN A 88 -22.92 25.63 27.81
N GLY A 89 -22.33 25.27 26.67
CA GLY A 89 -21.59 26.22 25.83
C GLY A 89 -22.42 27.47 25.54
N THR A 90 -21.89 28.65 25.85
CA THR A 90 -22.58 29.93 25.61
C THR A 90 -22.94 30.04 24.12
N PRO A 91 -24.20 30.28 23.75
CA PRO A 91 -24.60 30.43 22.36
C PRO A 91 -23.72 31.48 21.65
N VAL A 92 -23.29 31.17 20.42
CA VAL A 92 -22.39 32.03 19.61
C VAL A 92 -22.96 33.45 19.46
N GLN A 93 -24.29 33.57 19.47
CA GLN A 93 -25.03 34.83 19.42
C GLN A 93 -24.72 35.73 20.62
N GLU A 94 -24.52 35.16 21.81
CA GLU A 94 -24.16 35.94 22.99
C GLU A 94 -22.70 36.40 22.96
N ILE A 95 -21.81 35.58 22.41
CA ILE A 95 -20.39 35.96 22.21
C ILE A 95 -20.32 37.14 21.24
N LEU A 96 -21.07 37.07 20.14
CA LEU A 96 -21.16 38.14 19.14
C LEU A 96 -21.83 39.42 19.67
N LYS A 97 -22.72 39.34 20.66
CA LYS A 97 -23.31 40.53 21.30
C LYS A 97 -22.31 41.24 22.23
N ARG A 98 -21.44 40.49 22.90
CA ARG A 98 -20.47 41.02 23.88
C ARG A 98 -19.21 41.59 23.21
N ASP A 99 -18.74 40.97 22.13
CA ASP A 99 -17.46 41.30 21.51
C ASP A 99 -17.64 42.08 20.19
N LYS A 100 -17.23 43.36 20.18
CA LYS A 100 -17.29 44.23 19.00
C LYS A 100 -16.36 43.76 17.89
N ASP A 101 -15.21 43.18 18.23
CA ASP A 101 -14.23 42.70 17.25
C ASP A 101 -14.74 41.46 16.50
N ALA A 102 -15.56 40.66 17.17
CA ALA A 102 -16.21 39.50 16.59
C ALA A 102 -17.36 39.88 15.65
N GLN A 103 -18.09 40.98 15.92
CA GLN A 103 -19.13 41.50 15.03
C GLN A 103 -18.55 41.89 13.67
N ASP A 104 -17.39 42.53 13.64
CA ASP A 104 -16.75 42.97 12.40
C ASP A 104 -16.30 41.81 11.51
N LYS A 105 -15.84 40.71 12.11
CA LYS A 105 -15.38 39.50 11.40
C LYS A 105 -16.51 38.51 11.11
N ALA A 106 -17.73 38.75 11.59
CA ALA A 106 -18.84 37.84 11.40
C ALA A 106 -19.29 37.75 9.91
N PRO A 107 -19.68 36.56 9.42
CA PRO A 107 -20.30 36.40 8.11
C PRO A 107 -21.58 37.23 7.99
N ARG A 108 -21.88 37.69 6.75
CA ARG A 108 -23.00 38.61 6.44
C ARG A 108 -24.35 38.17 7.01
N ILE A 109 -24.63 36.87 7.04
CA ILE A 109 -25.90 36.30 7.55
C ILE A 109 -26.11 36.68 9.02
N MET A 110 -25.07 36.57 9.86
CA MET A 110 -25.16 36.89 11.29
C MET A 110 -25.21 38.41 11.54
N LYS A 111 -24.58 39.21 10.66
CA LYS A 111 -24.70 40.68 10.72
C LYS A 111 -26.14 41.14 10.45
N GLN A 112 -26.83 40.49 9.52
CA GLN A 112 -28.24 40.78 9.21
C GLN A 112 -29.17 40.38 10.35
N GLU A 113 -28.92 39.24 11.00
CA GLU A 113 -29.68 38.82 12.18
C GLU A 113 -29.53 39.81 13.35
N LEU A 114 -28.31 40.25 13.66
CA LEU A 114 -28.07 41.26 14.72
C LEU A 114 -28.77 42.61 14.43
N GLN A 115 -28.78 43.04 13.18
CA GLN A 115 -29.51 44.26 12.76
C GLN A 115 -31.03 44.09 12.82
N SER A 116 -31.53 42.87 12.61
CA SER A 116 -32.97 42.58 12.74
C SER A 116 -33.42 42.55 14.21
N GLU A 117 -32.56 42.12 15.13
CA GLU A 117 -32.85 42.09 16.57
C GLU A 117 -32.92 43.47 17.22
N SER A 118 -32.17 44.47 16.72
CA SER A 118 -32.18 45.83 17.30
C SER A 118 -33.45 46.64 16.98
N ASN A 119 -34.25 46.22 16.00
CA ASN A 119 -35.39 46.99 15.49
C ASN A 119 -36.77 46.39 15.85
N SER A 120 -36.85 45.36 16.70
CA SER A 120 -38.11 44.65 16.96
C SER A 120 -38.37 44.41 18.45
N SER A 121 -38.83 45.45 19.15
CA SER A 121 -39.64 45.28 20.37
C SER A 121 -41.04 44.79 19.95
N ASN A 122 -41.49 43.66 20.51
CA ASN A 122 -42.76 42.95 20.21
C ASN A 122 -42.77 42.08 18.95
N ASN A 123 -42.39 40.80 19.07
CA ASN A 123 -43.23 39.65 18.72
C ASN A 123 -42.43 38.33 18.63
N LYS A 124 -42.92 37.34 19.38
CA LYS A 124 -43.04 35.91 19.05
C LYS A 124 -41.96 35.31 18.13
N SER A 125 -40.98 34.63 18.74
CA SER A 125 -39.96 33.84 18.04
C SER A 125 -40.58 32.92 16.98
N PRO A 126 -40.07 32.89 15.74
CA PRO A 126 -40.58 32.00 14.72
C PRO A 126 -40.24 30.56 15.11
N SER A 127 -41.29 29.76 15.29
CA SER A 127 -41.22 28.30 15.31
C SER A 127 -40.63 27.83 13.97
N GLY A 128 -39.31 27.56 13.90
CA GLY A 128 -38.74 27.02 12.67
C GLY A 128 -37.25 27.20 12.38
N THR A 129 -36.42 27.74 13.28
CA THR A 129 -34.98 27.84 13.01
C THR A 129 -34.29 26.47 13.17
N ARG A 130 -34.32 25.67 12.09
CA ARG A 130 -33.58 24.41 11.97
C ARG A 130 -32.11 24.70 11.70
N SER A 131 -31.25 24.37 12.66
CA SER A 131 -29.79 24.46 12.53
C SER A 131 -29.27 23.68 11.31
N PHE A 132 -28.56 24.35 10.41
CA PHE A 132 -27.96 23.79 9.19
C PHE A 132 -26.71 22.93 9.45
N SER A 133 -26.75 22.04 10.44
CA SER A 133 -25.70 21.03 10.59
C SER A 133 -25.96 19.87 9.64
N THR A 134 -25.10 19.74 8.63
CA THR A 134 -25.10 18.61 7.68
C THR A 134 -24.88 17.26 8.37
N ALA A 135 -24.37 17.24 9.60
CA ALA A 135 -24.22 16.03 10.40
C ALA A 135 -25.53 15.58 11.06
N ALA A 136 -26.40 16.51 11.47
CA ALA A 136 -27.66 16.17 12.14
C ALA A 136 -28.72 15.58 11.19
N ARG A 137 -28.74 16.01 9.91
CA ARG A 137 -29.73 15.52 8.93
C ARG A 137 -29.57 14.04 8.59
N ARG A 138 -28.35 13.50 8.67
CA ARG A 138 -28.11 12.08 8.41
C ARG A 138 -28.76 11.22 9.49
N ASN A 139 -28.57 11.59 10.74
CA ASN A 139 -29.12 10.84 11.86
C ASN A 139 -30.65 11.00 11.97
N THR A 140 -31.22 12.18 11.70
CA THR A 140 -32.68 12.38 11.79
C THR A 140 -33.44 11.65 10.68
N ALA A 141 -32.91 11.64 9.45
CA ALA A 141 -33.54 10.93 8.34
C ALA A 141 -33.43 9.40 8.49
N GLU A 142 -32.32 8.89 9.03
CA GLU A 142 -32.18 7.48 9.38
C GLU A 142 -33.11 7.08 10.54
N MET A 143 -33.38 7.99 11.49
CA MET A 143 -34.25 7.73 12.64
C MET A 143 -35.76 7.77 12.31
N GLU A 144 -36.20 8.63 11.37
CA GLU A 144 -37.59 8.67 10.89
C GLU A 144 -37.93 7.54 9.90
N MET A 145 -36.94 7.04 9.15
CA MET A 145 -37.17 5.94 8.20
C MET A 145 -37.32 4.59 8.92
N VAL A 146 -36.61 4.41 10.04
CA VAL A 146 -36.64 3.18 10.87
C VAL A 146 -37.94 3.05 11.68
N SER A 147 -38.62 4.15 11.99
CA SER A 147 -39.89 4.14 12.74
C SER A 147 -41.13 3.88 11.88
N SER A 148 -41.03 4.00 10.54
CA SER A 148 -42.16 3.84 9.62
C SER A 148 -42.33 2.42 9.03
N LEU A 149 -41.30 1.56 9.16
CA LEU A 149 -41.39 0.15 8.76
C LEU A 149 -41.86 -0.69 9.94
N GLY A 150 -43.19 -0.88 10.01
CA GLY A 150 -43.86 -1.70 11.01
C GLY A 150 -43.26 -3.11 11.11
N GLY A 151 -42.73 -3.42 12.28
CA GLY A 151 -42.30 -4.75 12.70
C GLY A 151 -42.26 -4.78 14.22
N SER A 152 -43.14 -5.58 14.81
CA SER A 152 -43.20 -5.90 16.25
C SER A 152 -41.81 -6.21 16.84
N GLY A 153 -41.36 -5.49 17.87
CA GLY A 153 -40.10 -5.81 18.54
C GLY A 153 -39.67 -4.78 19.59
N ASP A 154 -39.92 -5.12 20.84
CA ASP A 154 -39.74 -4.43 22.12
C ASP A 154 -38.30 -3.96 22.50
N HIS A 155 -37.44 -3.57 21.57
CA HIS A 155 -36.05 -3.18 21.88
C HIS A 155 -35.81 -1.67 21.69
N LEU A 156 -36.55 -0.84 22.42
CA LEU A 156 -36.21 0.58 22.54
C LEU A 156 -35.04 0.70 23.52
N VAL A 157 -33.85 1.01 23.00
CA VAL A 157 -32.64 1.23 23.80
C VAL A 157 -32.89 2.39 24.76
N GLN A 158 -33.04 2.10 26.06
CA GLN A 158 -33.36 3.08 27.08
C GLN A 158 -32.09 3.39 27.87
N PHE A 159 -31.67 4.65 27.87
CA PHE A 159 -30.53 5.10 28.63
C PHE A 159 -31.02 5.55 30.02
N GLN A 160 -30.58 4.85 31.07
CA GLN A 160 -30.69 5.34 32.44
C GLN A 160 -29.29 5.69 32.94
N ASP A 161 -29.11 6.97 33.29
CA ASP A 161 -27.84 7.58 33.68
C ASP A 161 -26.72 7.35 32.63
N THR A 162 -25.64 6.67 33.01
CA THR A 162 -24.52 6.34 32.12
C THR A 162 -24.60 4.92 31.53
N ARG A 163 -25.69 4.18 31.79
CA ARG A 163 -25.84 2.77 31.40
C ARG A 163 -26.91 2.61 30.32
N VAL A 164 -26.52 1.95 29.24
CA VAL A 164 -27.45 1.57 28.17
C VAL A 164 -28.22 0.34 28.65
N VAL A 165 -29.51 0.49 28.92
CA VAL A 165 -30.42 -0.59 29.31
C VAL A 165 -31.14 -1.07 28.05
N GLY A 166 -31.14 -2.39 27.79
CA GLY A 166 -31.81 -2.99 26.62
C GLY A 166 -30.89 -3.49 25.49
N LEU A 167 -29.56 -3.38 25.63
CA LEU A 167 -28.61 -4.14 24.82
C LEU A 167 -28.14 -5.36 25.61
N GLU A 168 -28.88 -6.46 25.53
CA GLU A 168 -28.36 -7.76 25.93
C GLU A 168 -27.20 -8.12 24.99
N TYR A 169 -25.96 -8.05 25.48
CA TYR A 169 -24.84 -8.64 24.77
C TYR A 169 -25.03 -10.14 24.86
N PRO A 170 -25.03 -10.89 23.73
CA PRO A 170 -25.04 -12.34 23.82
C PRO A 170 -23.87 -12.76 24.70
N ASP A 171 -24.08 -13.70 25.63
CA ASP A 171 -23.05 -14.19 26.56
C ASP A 171 -21.79 -14.58 25.76
N ALA A 172 -20.82 -13.66 25.71
CA ALA A 172 -19.68 -13.72 24.79
C ALA A 172 -18.60 -14.73 25.22
N GLY A 173 -18.94 -15.61 26.16
CA GLY A 173 -18.02 -16.48 26.86
C GLY A 173 -17.13 -15.72 27.85
N PHE A 174 -16.36 -16.48 28.62
CA PHE A 174 -15.46 -15.93 29.62
C PHE A 174 -14.35 -15.08 28.97
N GLY A 175 -14.17 -13.83 29.44
CA GLY A 175 -13.05 -12.97 29.08
C GLY A 175 -13.25 -12.08 27.85
N HIS A 176 -14.43 -12.09 27.21
CA HIS A 176 -14.71 -11.24 26.04
C HIS A 176 -16.02 -10.46 26.24
N LYS A 177 -16.03 -9.19 25.82
CA LYS A 177 -17.24 -8.33 25.86
C LYS A 177 -18.19 -8.62 24.67
N PHE A 178 -17.61 -9.08 23.56
CA PHE A 178 -18.32 -9.44 22.34
C PHE A 178 -17.85 -10.83 21.92
N GLY A 179 -18.73 -11.60 21.27
CA GLY A 179 -18.40 -12.96 20.82
C GLY A 179 -17.09 -13.01 20.02
N LEU A 180 -16.32 -14.09 20.20
CA LEU A 180 -15.09 -14.29 19.45
C LEU A 180 -15.38 -14.35 17.95
N PRO A 181 -14.53 -13.75 17.11
CA PRO A 181 -14.59 -14.00 15.68
C PRO A 181 -14.34 -15.48 15.41
N ASP A 182 -15.01 -16.03 14.38
CA ASP A 182 -14.82 -17.41 13.92
C ASP A 182 -13.32 -17.77 13.89
N LEU A 183 -12.89 -18.73 14.73
CA LEU A 183 -11.50 -19.20 14.81
C LEU A 183 -11.03 -19.96 13.55
N LYS A 184 -11.89 -20.05 12.52
CA LYS A 184 -11.51 -20.47 11.16
C LYS A 184 -10.29 -19.63 10.75
N PRO A 185 -9.33 -20.21 10.00
CA PRO A 185 -8.10 -19.50 9.63
C PRO A 185 -8.48 -18.14 9.03
N LEU A 186 -8.11 -17.07 9.75
CA LEU A 186 -8.54 -15.71 9.45
C LEU A 186 -8.36 -15.43 7.95
N GLY A 187 -9.40 -14.87 7.33
CA GLY A 187 -9.39 -14.58 5.90
C GLY A 187 -8.14 -13.77 5.52
N LYS A 188 -7.60 -14.00 4.31
CA LYS A 188 -6.35 -13.35 3.86
C LYS A 188 -6.36 -11.83 4.03
N ALA A 189 -7.51 -11.21 3.84
CA ALA A 189 -7.72 -9.77 3.98
C ALA A 189 -7.49 -9.23 5.40
N VAL A 190 -7.64 -10.06 6.43
CA VAL A 190 -7.44 -9.68 7.85
C VAL A 190 -5.95 -9.46 8.15
N ASN A 191 -5.06 -10.15 7.42
CA ASN A 191 -3.63 -9.99 7.63
C ASN A 191 -3.12 -8.68 7.02
N PHE A 192 -2.72 -7.73 7.86
CA PHE A 192 -2.17 -6.44 7.44
C PHE A 192 -1.05 -6.56 6.39
N LYS A 193 -0.17 -7.56 6.51
CA LYS A 193 0.96 -7.76 5.58
C LYS A 193 0.55 -8.35 4.23
N ARG A 194 -0.59 -9.05 4.15
CA ARG A 194 -1.08 -9.77 2.95
C ARG A 194 -2.54 -9.40 2.60
N ARG A 195 -2.92 -8.16 2.89
CA ARG A 195 -4.28 -7.64 2.73
C ARG A 195 -4.78 -7.72 1.30
N TYR A 196 -3.92 -7.39 0.33
CA TYR A 196 -4.28 -7.27 -1.08
C TYR A 196 -4.02 -8.57 -1.86
N ASP A 197 -4.67 -8.70 -3.01
CA ASP A 197 -4.42 -9.80 -3.94
C ASP A 197 -2.92 -9.86 -4.33
N PRO A 198 -2.29 -11.05 -4.36
CA PRO A 198 -0.87 -11.20 -4.66
C PRO A 198 -0.46 -10.65 -6.02
N VAL A 199 -1.35 -10.62 -7.02
CA VAL A 199 -1.04 -10.04 -8.34
C VAL A 199 -1.00 -8.52 -8.24
N VAL A 200 -2.03 -7.92 -7.63
CA VAL A 200 -2.08 -6.47 -7.40
C VAL A 200 -0.87 -6.01 -6.60
N GLU A 201 -0.54 -6.73 -5.53
CA GLU A 201 0.62 -6.48 -4.68
C GLU A 201 1.94 -6.55 -5.48
N GLN A 202 2.07 -7.55 -6.35
CA GLN A 202 3.27 -7.74 -7.17
C GLN A 202 3.43 -6.64 -8.24
N VAL A 203 2.35 -6.24 -8.91
CA VAL A 203 2.38 -5.14 -9.89
C VAL A 203 2.68 -3.82 -9.19
N THR A 204 2.03 -3.55 -8.06
CA THR A 204 2.25 -2.32 -7.27
C THR A 204 3.73 -2.20 -6.87
N ARG A 205 4.34 -3.27 -6.37
CA ARG A 205 5.77 -3.26 -6.04
C ARG A 205 6.69 -3.13 -7.26
N SER A 206 6.23 -3.55 -8.44
CA SER A 206 6.99 -3.38 -9.69
C SER A 206 6.89 -1.95 -10.24
N LEU A 207 5.82 -1.22 -9.92
CA LEU A 207 5.65 0.21 -10.23
C LEU A 207 6.40 1.13 -9.25
N MET A 208 6.78 0.62 -8.07
CA MET A 208 7.45 1.39 -7.03
C MET A 208 8.88 1.79 -7.44
N ARG A 209 9.18 3.08 -7.35
CA ARG A 209 10.51 3.67 -7.51
C ARG A 209 10.93 4.35 -6.21
N ASP A 210 12.21 4.33 -5.88
CA ASP A 210 12.81 4.97 -4.69
C ASP A 210 12.14 4.59 -3.35
N GLY A 211 11.54 3.40 -3.24
CA GLY A 211 10.80 2.99 -2.04
C GLY A 211 9.46 3.71 -1.82
N LYS A 212 9.00 4.53 -2.76
CA LYS A 212 7.75 5.33 -2.66
C LYS A 212 6.51 4.47 -2.92
N LEU A 213 6.14 3.64 -1.94
CA LEU A 213 5.01 2.71 -2.05
C LEU A 213 3.66 3.40 -2.24
N SER A 214 3.40 4.51 -1.52
CA SER A 214 2.14 5.24 -1.58
C SER A 214 1.84 5.77 -2.99
N ARG A 215 2.87 6.26 -3.70
CA ARG A 215 2.74 6.70 -5.10
C ARG A 215 2.41 5.53 -6.03
N ALA A 216 3.04 4.38 -5.82
CA ALA A 216 2.76 3.17 -6.59
C ALA A 216 1.34 2.65 -6.35
N GLN A 217 0.86 2.68 -5.11
CA GLN A 217 -0.52 2.33 -4.75
C GLN A 217 -1.53 3.26 -5.43
N LYS A 218 -1.27 4.59 -5.44
CA LYS A 218 -2.11 5.57 -6.15
C LYS A 218 -2.15 5.29 -7.66
N ASN A 219 -1.00 4.98 -8.27
CA ASN A 219 -0.96 4.61 -9.68
C ASN A 219 -1.72 3.30 -9.96
N MET A 220 -1.61 2.31 -9.08
CA MET A 220 -2.35 1.06 -9.18
C MET A 220 -3.86 1.28 -9.10
N GLN A 221 -4.32 2.12 -8.15
CA GLN A 221 -5.73 2.49 -8.04
C GLN A 221 -6.24 3.09 -9.36
N PHE A 222 -5.52 4.06 -9.93
CA PHE A 222 -5.86 4.66 -11.21
C PHE A 222 -5.93 3.64 -12.35
N ILE A 223 -5.00 2.67 -12.39
CA ILE A 223 -5.01 1.59 -13.39
C ILE A 223 -6.26 0.72 -13.24
N LEU A 224 -6.64 0.33 -12.03
CA LEU A 224 -7.84 -0.47 -11.77
C LEU A 224 -9.11 0.30 -12.12
N ASP A 225 -9.16 1.61 -11.83
CA ASP A 225 -10.26 2.47 -12.23
C ASP A 225 -10.39 2.56 -13.76
N ALA A 226 -9.26 2.69 -14.48
CA ALA A 226 -9.26 2.69 -15.94
C ALA A 226 -9.74 1.36 -16.55
N LEU A 227 -9.43 0.22 -15.92
CA LEU A 227 -9.95 -1.10 -16.34
C LEU A 227 -11.44 -1.27 -16.03
N ARG A 228 -11.93 -0.62 -14.97
CA ARG A 228 -13.34 -0.64 -14.60
C ARG A 228 -14.20 0.20 -15.54
N THR A 229 -13.68 1.32 -16.03
CA THR A 229 -14.40 2.23 -16.92
C THR A 229 -14.23 1.90 -18.41
N SER A 230 -13.25 1.08 -18.78
CA SER A 230 -13.07 0.62 -20.16
C SER A 230 -14.16 -0.36 -20.60
N SER A 231 -14.44 -0.39 -21.90
CA SER A 231 -15.32 -1.40 -22.51
C SER A 231 -14.74 -2.82 -22.34
N ALA A 232 -15.63 -3.82 -22.41
CA ALA A 232 -15.21 -5.21 -22.44
C ALA A 232 -14.26 -5.48 -23.62
N PRO A 233 -13.18 -6.24 -23.42
CA PRO A 233 -12.24 -6.53 -24.49
C PRO A 233 -12.93 -7.33 -25.60
N PRO A 234 -12.54 -7.13 -26.88
CA PRO A 234 -12.97 -7.99 -27.95
C PRO A 234 -12.51 -9.43 -27.71
N THR A 235 -13.16 -10.39 -28.35
CA THR A 235 -12.88 -11.83 -28.21
C THR A 235 -11.43 -12.16 -28.62
N ASN A 236 -10.54 -12.27 -27.63
CA ASN A 236 -9.18 -12.75 -27.83
C ASN A 236 -9.05 -14.20 -27.37
N LYS A 237 -8.65 -15.07 -28.30
CA LYS A 237 -8.50 -16.51 -28.06
C LYS A 237 -7.41 -16.82 -27.02
N ASP A 238 -6.44 -15.93 -26.85
CA ASP A 238 -5.28 -16.15 -25.99
C ASP A 238 -5.50 -15.71 -24.54
N LEU A 239 -6.59 -15.01 -24.23
CA LEU A 239 -6.88 -14.53 -22.87
C LEU A 239 -7.43 -15.66 -22.00
N ILE A 240 -6.65 -16.05 -21.00
CA ILE A 240 -7.00 -17.06 -20.00
C ILE A 240 -7.70 -16.35 -18.83
N SER A 241 -9.03 -16.45 -18.78
CA SER A 241 -9.87 -15.91 -17.70
C SER A 241 -10.82 -16.99 -17.17
N PRO A 242 -11.01 -17.11 -15.84
CA PRO A 242 -12.06 -17.96 -15.27
C PRO A 242 -13.47 -17.35 -15.38
N LEU A 243 -13.55 -16.04 -15.65
CA LEU A 243 -14.81 -15.29 -15.75
C LEU A 243 -15.17 -15.00 -17.22
N PRO A 244 -16.46 -14.87 -17.56
CA PRO A 244 -16.92 -14.41 -18.87
C PRO A 244 -16.28 -13.07 -19.27
N LEU A 245 -15.93 -12.89 -20.55
CA LEU A 245 -15.25 -11.68 -21.03
C LEU A 245 -16.01 -10.39 -20.74
N GLN A 246 -17.34 -10.44 -20.77
CA GLN A 246 -18.21 -9.29 -20.53
C GLN A 246 -18.23 -8.83 -19.07
N SER A 247 -17.97 -9.72 -18.10
CA SER A 247 -17.99 -9.39 -16.67
C SER A 247 -16.63 -8.95 -16.12
N LEU A 248 -15.59 -8.96 -16.96
CA LEU A 248 -14.25 -8.52 -16.56
C LEU A 248 -14.19 -7.06 -16.08
N PRO A 249 -14.84 -6.07 -16.73
CA PRO A 249 -14.81 -4.67 -16.27
C PRO A 249 -15.39 -4.50 -14.86
N LEU A 250 -16.40 -5.30 -14.51
CA LEU A 250 -17.02 -5.28 -13.17
C LEU A 250 -16.04 -5.74 -12.07
N SER A 251 -15.07 -6.59 -12.43
CA SER A 251 -14.08 -7.16 -11.52
C SER A 251 -12.65 -6.80 -11.97
N PRO A 252 -12.21 -5.54 -11.80
CA PRO A 252 -10.95 -5.05 -12.37
C PRO A 252 -9.71 -5.81 -11.85
N VAL A 253 -9.78 -6.36 -10.64
CA VAL A 253 -8.72 -7.22 -10.08
C VAL A 253 -8.62 -8.53 -10.87
N ALA A 254 -9.74 -9.19 -11.15
CA ALA A 254 -9.77 -10.43 -11.94
C ALA A 254 -9.42 -10.16 -13.41
N TYR A 255 -9.79 -8.99 -13.94
CA TYR A 255 -9.38 -8.58 -15.27
C TYR A 255 -7.84 -8.43 -15.36
N LEU A 256 -7.24 -7.74 -14.39
CA LEU A 256 -5.78 -7.59 -14.30
C LEU A 256 -5.09 -8.95 -14.16
N THR A 257 -5.62 -9.87 -13.35
CA THR A 257 -5.02 -11.21 -13.17
C THR A 257 -5.08 -12.03 -14.46
N ALA A 258 -6.22 -12.01 -15.17
CA ALA A 258 -6.38 -12.67 -16.46
C ALA A 258 -5.37 -12.15 -17.50
N ILE A 259 -5.22 -10.83 -17.63
CA ILE A 259 -4.25 -10.21 -18.55
C ILE A 259 -2.82 -10.69 -18.26
N ILE A 260 -2.41 -10.64 -17.00
CA ILE A 260 -1.03 -10.99 -16.60
C ILE A 260 -0.77 -12.49 -16.78
N ASP A 261 -1.69 -13.35 -16.35
CA ASP A 261 -1.51 -14.80 -16.43
C ASP A 261 -1.51 -15.30 -17.88
N SER A 262 -2.19 -14.60 -18.80
CA SER A 262 -2.21 -14.90 -20.23
C SER A 262 -0.86 -14.63 -20.91
N VAL A 263 -0.25 -13.49 -20.64
CA VAL A 263 1.09 -13.11 -21.17
C VAL A 263 2.22 -13.91 -20.52
N ALA A 264 1.99 -14.45 -19.33
CA ALA A 264 3.03 -15.08 -18.54
C ALA A 264 3.67 -16.31 -19.24
N PRO A 265 5.00 -16.33 -19.43
CA PRO A 265 5.67 -17.47 -20.04
C PRO A 265 5.73 -18.65 -19.06
N LEU A 266 5.53 -19.87 -19.56
CA LEU A 266 5.63 -21.10 -18.75
C LEU A 266 7.08 -21.47 -18.42
N VAL A 267 8.00 -21.11 -19.29
CA VAL A 267 9.42 -21.49 -19.23
C VAL A 267 10.31 -20.26 -19.40
N LYS A 268 11.48 -20.28 -18.75
CA LYS A 268 12.60 -19.40 -19.07
C LYS A 268 13.70 -20.21 -19.74
N ILE A 269 14.57 -19.53 -20.46
CA ILE A 269 15.72 -20.17 -21.09
C ILE A 269 16.97 -19.77 -20.32
N ARG A 270 17.63 -20.75 -19.72
CA ARG A 270 18.91 -20.58 -19.03
C ARG A 270 20.04 -20.90 -20.00
N GLN A 271 20.98 -19.99 -20.15
CA GLN A 271 22.23 -20.26 -20.88
C GLN A 271 23.18 -21.01 -19.95
N GLN A 272 23.55 -22.25 -20.29
CA GLN A 272 24.51 -23.03 -19.51
C GLN A 272 25.78 -23.27 -20.32
N ARG A 273 26.90 -22.80 -19.78
CA ARG A 273 28.22 -22.91 -20.42
C ARG A 273 28.86 -24.26 -20.13
N GLY A 274 29.58 -24.80 -21.12
CA GLY A 274 30.47 -25.95 -20.95
C GLY A 274 29.80 -27.32 -20.89
N LEU A 275 28.52 -27.43 -21.28
CA LEU A 275 27.80 -28.70 -21.23
C LEU A 275 28.15 -29.66 -22.38
N LEU A 276 28.58 -29.11 -23.53
CA LEU A 276 29.00 -29.86 -24.72
C LEU A 276 30.52 -29.83 -24.94
N GLY A 277 31.29 -29.38 -23.96
CA GLY A 277 32.71 -29.02 -24.16
C GLY A 277 32.87 -27.65 -24.84
N GLY A 278 34.12 -27.23 -25.10
CA GLY A 278 34.43 -26.02 -25.88
C GLY A 278 34.01 -24.65 -25.30
N GLY A 279 33.48 -24.58 -24.07
CA GLY A 279 33.07 -23.33 -23.42
C GLY A 279 31.78 -22.68 -23.98
N ALA A 280 31.19 -23.25 -25.03
CA ALA A 280 29.95 -22.76 -25.63
C ALA A 280 28.77 -22.79 -24.64
N SER A 281 27.89 -21.79 -24.73
CA SER A 281 26.65 -21.76 -23.96
C SER A 281 25.52 -22.43 -24.72
N MET A 282 24.81 -23.35 -24.06
CA MET A 282 23.63 -24.01 -24.59
C MET A 282 22.36 -23.47 -23.95
N PRO A 283 21.30 -23.19 -24.72
CA PRO A 283 20.01 -22.80 -24.18
C PRO A 283 19.31 -24.03 -23.58
N ILE A 284 18.93 -23.95 -22.31
CA ILE A 284 18.19 -25.00 -21.61
C ILE A 284 16.88 -24.39 -21.10
N PRO A 285 15.72 -24.90 -21.55
CA PRO A 285 14.43 -24.45 -21.03
C PRO A 285 14.22 -24.96 -19.59
N VAL A 286 13.77 -24.08 -18.70
CA VAL A 286 13.52 -24.36 -17.27
C VAL A 286 12.12 -23.86 -16.91
N PRO A 287 11.29 -24.67 -16.24
CA PRO A 287 9.94 -24.24 -15.82
C PRO A 287 10.01 -23.12 -14.79
N LEU A 288 9.06 -22.19 -14.87
CA LEU A 288 8.94 -21.04 -13.97
C LEU A 288 7.85 -21.27 -12.92
N ARG A 289 8.12 -20.90 -11.66
CA ARG A 289 7.09 -20.84 -10.60
C ARG A 289 6.10 -19.71 -10.88
N LEU A 290 4.86 -19.81 -10.40
CA LEU A 290 3.80 -18.81 -10.67
C LEU A 290 4.24 -17.35 -10.43
N ARG A 291 4.83 -17.05 -9.28
CA ARG A 291 5.35 -15.70 -8.97
C ARG A 291 6.41 -15.21 -9.97
N GLN A 292 7.24 -16.12 -10.48
CA GLN A 292 8.27 -15.80 -11.47
C GLN A 292 7.64 -15.54 -12.85
N ARG A 293 6.64 -16.34 -13.24
CA ARG A 293 5.87 -16.16 -14.48
C ARG A 293 5.21 -14.78 -14.53
N ARG A 294 4.48 -14.42 -13.47
CA ARG A 294 3.85 -13.11 -13.31
C ARG A 294 4.89 -11.99 -13.35
N ARG A 295 6.03 -12.14 -12.67
CA ARG A 295 7.11 -11.13 -12.67
C ARG A 295 7.60 -10.83 -14.08
N THR A 296 7.85 -11.87 -14.89
CA THR A 296 8.32 -11.70 -16.27
C THR A 296 7.27 -11.02 -17.15
N ALA A 297 5.99 -11.37 -17.01
CA ALA A 297 4.89 -10.73 -17.74
C ALA A 297 4.79 -9.23 -17.39
N ILE A 298 4.79 -8.92 -16.09
CA ILE A 298 4.71 -7.53 -15.60
C ILE A 298 5.89 -6.71 -16.13
N GLN A 299 7.10 -7.26 -16.11
CA GLN A 299 8.27 -6.58 -16.66
C GLN A 299 8.10 -6.28 -18.16
N TRP A 300 7.57 -7.20 -18.97
CA TRP A 300 7.33 -6.94 -20.38
C TRP A 300 6.28 -5.86 -20.62
N ILE A 301 5.18 -5.90 -19.87
CA ILE A 301 4.12 -4.90 -19.95
C ILE A 301 4.66 -3.52 -19.56
N LEU A 302 5.44 -3.41 -18.48
CA LEU A 302 6.07 -2.16 -18.07
C LEU A 302 7.04 -1.63 -19.13
N THR A 303 7.89 -2.50 -19.71
CA THR A 303 8.80 -2.07 -20.81
C THR A 303 8.05 -1.62 -22.05
N ALA A 304 6.89 -2.20 -22.36
CA ALA A 304 6.04 -1.75 -23.47
C ALA A 304 5.39 -0.40 -23.13
N ALA A 305 4.92 -0.24 -21.89
CA ALA A 305 4.30 0.99 -21.41
C ALA A 305 5.27 2.17 -21.42
N GLU A 306 6.55 1.95 -21.17
CA GLU A 306 7.57 3.00 -21.22
C GLU A 306 7.68 3.65 -22.61
N GLY A 307 7.43 2.90 -23.70
CA GLY A 307 7.45 3.40 -25.08
C GLY A 307 6.17 4.10 -25.56
N ARG A 308 5.11 4.17 -24.73
CA ARG A 308 3.87 4.87 -25.05
C ARG A 308 4.03 6.39 -24.93
N ARG A 309 3.23 7.14 -25.68
CA ARG A 309 3.28 8.61 -25.77
C ARG A 309 2.59 9.36 -24.61
N GLU A 310 1.79 8.70 -23.78
CA GLU A 310 1.05 9.39 -22.70
C GLU A 310 1.97 9.91 -21.59
N ASP A 311 1.62 11.05 -20.99
CA ASP A 311 2.44 11.69 -19.97
C ASP A 311 2.47 10.86 -18.68
N LYS A 312 1.28 10.50 -18.17
CA LYS A 312 1.15 9.83 -16.89
C LYS A 312 1.50 8.35 -17.02
N LEU A 313 2.40 7.89 -16.15
CA LEU A 313 2.78 6.48 -16.08
C LEU A 313 1.58 5.55 -15.92
N ALA A 314 0.60 5.92 -15.11
CA ALA A 314 -0.59 5.11 -14.85
C ALA A 314 -1.46 4.95 -16.10
N GLU A 315 -1.63 6.01 -16.91
CA GLU A 315 -2.37 5.99 -18.17
C GLU A 315 -1.66 5.12 -19.22
N ARG A 316 -0.32 5.23 -19.33
CA ARG A 316 0.48 4.38 -20.23
C ARG A 316 0.30 2.90 -19.92
N VAL A 317 0.40 2.54 -18.64
CA VAL A 317 0.26 1.15 -18.18
C VAL A 317 -1.17 0.64 -18.38
N ALA A 318 -2.19 1.44 -18.03
CA ALA A 318 -3.59 1.06 -18.23
C ALA A 318 -3.90 0.77 -19.71
N LYS A 319 -3.50 1.67 -20.62
CA LYS A 319 -3.65 1.45 -22.06
C LYS A 319 -2.88 0.20 -22.53
N GLU A 320 -1.76 -0.18 -21.89
CA GLU A 320 -0.97 -1.37 -22.29
C GLU A 320 -1.69 -2.63 -21.87
N LEU A 321 -2.25 -2.63 -20.67
CA LEU A 321 -3.10 -3.73 -20.21
C LEU A 321 -4.30 -3.94 -21.14
N LEU A 322 -4.96 -2.86 -21.59
CA LEU A 322 -6.03 -2.94 -22.59
C LEU A 322 -5.50 -3.50 -23.93
N GLY A 323 -4.37 -2.99 -24.43
CA GLY A 323 -3.75 -3.53 -25.65
C GLY A 323 -3.33 -5.00 -25.55
N VAL A 324 -2.95 -5.48 -24.36
CA VAL A 324 -2.70 -6.90 -24.10
C VAL A 324 -4.00 -7.68 -24.13
N ALA A 325 -5.05 -7.18 -23.47
CA ALA A 325 -6.37 -7.80 -23.44
C ALA A 325 -6.98 -7.89 -24.85
N GLU A 326 -6.63 -6.96 -25.74
CA GLU A 326 -6.97 -6.89 -27.16
C GLU A 326 -6.08 -7.74 -28.08
N GLY A 327 -5.01 -8.35 -27.58
CA GLY A 327 -4.07 -9.15 -28.39
C GLY A 327 -3.05 -8.35 -29.22
N ARG A 328 -2.98 -7.02 -29.05
CA ARG A 328 -2.15 -6.10 -29.87
C ARG A 328 -0.79 -5.76 -29.27
N SER A 329 -0.53 -6.13 -28.02
CA SER A 329 0.70 -5.74 -27.32
C SER A 329 1.93 -6.58 -27.74
N SER A 330 3.09 -5.93 -27.81
CA SER A 330 4.41 -6.56 -28.05
C SER A 330 4.78 -7.66 -27.03
N ALA A 331 4.10 -7.70 -25.89
CA ALA A 331 4.31 -8.74 -24.88
C ALA A 331 3.94 -10.15 -25.40
N TRP A 332 2.96 -10.25 -26.30
CA TRP A 332 2.58 -11.51 -26.95
C TRP A 332 3.70 -12.07 -27.83
N GLU A 333 4.37 -11.22 -28.60
CA GLU A 333 5.52 -11.61 -29.43
C GLU A 333 6.70 -12.11 -28.56
N LYS A 334 6.97 -11.45 -27.43
CA LYS A 334 8.01 -11.87 -26.48
C LYS A 334 7.71 -13.25 -25.89
N ARG A 335 6.44 -13.50 -25.51
CA ARG A 335 5.97 -14.81 -25.03
C ARG A 335 6.18 -15.89 -26.10
N ALA A 336 5.70 -15.64 -27.32
CA ALA A 336 5.81 -16.57 -28.44
C ALA A 336 7.28 -16.88 -28.79
N ARG A 337 8.15 -15.88 -28.81
CA ARG A 337 9.60 -16.04 -29.07
C ARG A 337 10.26 -16.99 -28.06
N ILE A 338 9.97 -16.84 -26.77
CA ILE A 338 10.53 -17.71 -25.73
C ILE A 338 9.99 -19.12 -25.83
N HIS A 339 8.70 -19.30 -26.11
CA HIS A 339 8.12 -20.63 -26.29
C HIS A 339 8.68 -21.33 -27.53
N LYS A 340 8.82 -20.63 -28.66
CA LYS A 340 9.45 -21.15 -29.88
C LYS A 340 10.90 -21.60 -29.62
N LEU A 341 11.69 -20.78 -28.93
CA LEU A 341 13.07 -21.13 -28.59
C LEU A 341 13.13 -22.30 -27.60
N ALA A 342 12.18 -22.41 -26.67
CA ALA A 342 12.09 -23.55 -25.76
C ALA A 342 11.73 -24.87 -26.47
N ILE A 343 10.82 -24.83 -27.44
CA ILE A 343 10.45 -25.99 -28.28
C ILE A 343 11.64 -26.47 -29.12
N SER A 344 12.40 -25.51 -29.68
CA SER A 344 13.64 -25.79 -30.41
C SER A 344 14.69 -26.43 -29.49
N ALA A 345 14.88 -25.88 -28.29
CA ALA A 345 15.88 -26.34 -27.33
C ALA A 345 15.44 -27.53 -26.45
N ARG A 346 14.34 -28.23 -26.79
CA ARG A 346 13.76 -29.31 -25.94
C ARG A 346 14.75 -30.46 -25.67
N ALA A 347 15.57 -30.81 -26.66
CA ALA A 347 16.53 -31.92 -26.53
C ALA A 347 17.64 -31.62 -25.51
N ASN A 348 17.98 -30.34 -25.33
CA ASN A 348 19.05 -29.91 -24.43
C ASN A 348 18.76 -30.19 -22.95
N VAL A 349 17.48 -30.39 -22.59
CA VAL A 349 17.06 -30.75 -21.23
C VAL A 349 17.66 -32.10 -20.80
N LYS A 350 17.71 -33.08 -21.70
CA LYS A 350 18.29 -34.41 -21.41
C LYS A 350 19.79 -34.31 -21.14
N ILE A 351 20.51 -33.55 -21.96
CA ILE A 351 21.95 -33.29 -21.82
C ILE A 351 22.22 -32.56 -20.49
N ALA A 352 21.36 -31.61 -20.12
CA ALA A 352 21.48 -30.86 -18.88
C ALA A 352 21.29 -31.74 -17.63
N ALA A 353 20.44 -32.76 -17.73
CA ALA A 353 20.20 -33.72 -16.66
C ALA A 353 21.37 -34.71 -16.50
N SER A 354 21.96 -35.19 -17.60
CA SER A 354 23.08 -36.15 -17.55
C SER A 354 24.36 -35.54 -16.99
N GLY A 355 24.68 -34.30 -17.35
CA GLY A 355 25.91 -33.62 -16.93
C GLY A 355 26.07 -33.42 -15.41
N ARG A 356 25.03 -33.60 -14.60
CA ARG A 356 25.14 -33.55 -13.12
C ARG A 356 25.72 -34.81 -12.50
N ARG A 357 25.58 -35.97 -13.15
CA ARG A 357 25.90 -37.28 -12.55
C ARG A 357 27.39 -37.49 -12.29
N THR A 358 28.27 -36.81 -13.01
CA THR A 358 29.72 -36.97 -12.84
C THR A 358 30.27 -36.23 -11.62
N ARG A 359 29.61 -35.18 -11.14
CA ARG A 359 30.11 -34.37 -10.01
C ARG A 359 29.86 -34.99 -8.64
N THR A 360 28.87 -35.87 -8.48
CA THR A 360 28.53 -36.43 -7.15
C THR A 360 29.31 -37.70 -6.81
N LYS A 361 29.81 -38.47 -7.80
CA LYS A 361 30.66 -39.65 -7.53
C LYS A 361 32.05 -39.29 -7.00
N ALA A 362 32.60 -38.13 -7.37
CA ALA A 362 33.94 -37.73 -6.95
C ALA A 362 34.06 -37.29 -5.48
N ILE A 363 32.94 -37.07 -4.77
CA ILE A 363 32.94 -36.57 -3.39
C ILE A 363 32.70 -37.71 -2.37
N ARG A 364 32.26 -38.89 -2.81
CA ARG A 364 31.86 -39.99 -1.92
C ARG A 364 32.86 -41.17 -1.88
N GLY A 365 34.09 -40.94 -2.33
CA GLY A 365 35.14 -41.96 -2.49
C GLY A 365 36.48 -41.58 -1.84
N LYS A 366 36.43 -40.99 -0.65
CA LYS A 366 37.56 -40.89 0.28
C LYS A 366 37.11 -41.32 1.67
#